data_AF-A0A1J5DVN4-F1
#
_entry.id   AF-A0A1J5DVN4-F1
#
_cell.length_a   1.000
_cell.length_b   1.000
_cell.length_c   1.000
_cell.angle_alpha   90.00
_cell.angle_beta   90.00
_cell.angle_gamma   90.00
#
_symmetry.space_group_name_H-M   'P 1'
#
loop_
_entity.id
_entity.type
_entity.pdbx_description
1 polymer ?
#
loop_
_entity_poly.entity_id
_entity_poly.type
_entity_poly.pdbx_seq_one_letter_code
_entity_poly.pdbx_strand_id
1 'polypeptide(L)'
;MKIGRNDPCPCGSGRKYKNCCLEDQGSGLPGEGTAGVFAEIRQALQGRQFSSLEEVRSFTDRFMRQRNQASLDDFQGLSPEQMHRFLTFPFDSPELVTYAAPLVAPDPSAPILTLFGLLAEAIGEKGLKPTATGNLPRIVCREAALSYWGDEAYRENTRYGGINKEDDFSHLQVARLVAELAGLIKKYQGRFILSRECRTLRADHGPCGIYPRLLRSYVRDFNWAYRDRYPDLGFIQSSFLSTLYLLNLHGSEWLPEVYYEDAFLRAFPRVLGEVAPTPYFTPEQTVRSCYSHRTLVNFSAFLGLAEVEPTTKEPYDRHYRVRKRPLLADAVRFHIPG
;
A
#
# COMPACT_ATOMS: atom_id res chain seq x y z
N MET A 1 -18.71 -6.98 36.41
CA MET A 1 -19.17 -6.32 35.17
C MET A 1 -19.02 -7.31 34.02
N LYS A 2 -20.06 -7.53 33.21
CA LYS A 2 -19.97 -8.35 31.99
C LYS A 2 -19.64 -7.41 30.83
N ILE A 3 -18.55 -7.67 30.11
CA ILE A 3 -18.18 -6.88 28.92
C ILE A 3 -19.16 -7.21 27.78
N GLY A 4 -19.68 -6.18 27.11
CA GLY A 4 -20.57 -6.32 25.96
C GLY A 4 -19.81 -6.73 24.71
N ARG A 5 -20.44 -7.53 23.82
CA ARG A 5 -19.80 -8.01 22.57
C ARG A 5 -19.27 -6.88 21.69
N ASN A 6 -19.88 -5.70 21.70
CA ASN A 6 -19.46 -4.55 20.88
C ASN A 6 -18.54 -3.56 21.63
N ASP A 7 -18.22 -3.81 22.90
CA ASP A 7 -17.37 -2.92 23.70
C ASP A 7 -15.91 -3.00 23.23
N PRO A 8 -15.08 -1.97 23.51
CA PRO A 8 -13.64 -2.02 23.27
C PRO A 8 -13.01 -3.22 23.98
N CYS A 9 -12.14 -3.95 23.27
CA CYS A 9 -11.49 -5.13 23.82
C CYS A 9 -10.51 -4.75 24.95
N PRO A 10 -10.56 -5.41 26.12
CA PRO A 10 -9.74 -5.07 27.29
C PRO A 10 -8.24 -5.41 27.11
N CYS A 11 -7.87 -6.14 26.05
CA CYS A 11 -6.46 -6.41 25.74
C CYS A 11 -5.71 -5.21 25.15
N GLY A 12 -6.38 -4.07 24.95
CA GLY A 12 -5.77 -2.85 24.42
C GLY A 12 -5.61 -2.82 22.90
N SER A 13 -6.19 -3.79 22.17
CA SER A 13 -6.07 -3.89 20.71
C SER A 13 -6.83 -2.82 19.92
N GLY A 14 -7.69 -2.03 20.58
CA GLY A 14 -8.57 -1.05 19.93
C GLY A 14 -9.72 -1.64 19.11
N ARG A 15 -9.82 -2.98 19.01
CA ARG A 15 -10.92 -3.67 18.30
C ARG A 15 -12.13 -3.88 19.20
N LYS A 16 -13.31 -4.13 18.60
CA LYS A 16 -14.51 -4.59 19.35
C LYS A 16 -14.24 -5.97 19.95
N TYR A 17 -14.69 -6.23 21.18
CA TYR A 17 -14.43 -7.48 21.91
C TYR A 17 -14.81 -8.73 21.11
N LYS A 18 -15.93 -8.68 20.37
CA LYS A 18 -16.37 -9.78 19.50
C LYS A 18 -15.43 -10.14 18.35
N ASN A 19 -14.65 -9.19 17.84
CA ASN A 19 -13.72 -9.36 16.70
C ASN A 19 -12.25 -9.40 17.18
N CYS A 20 -12.06 -9.83 18.43
CA CYS A 20 -10.76 -9.88 19.09
C CYS A 20 -10.75 -11.08 20.05
N CYS A 21 -10.64 -10.86 21.35
CA CYS A 21 -10.49 -11.94 22.32
C CYS A 21 -11.69 -12.90 22.40
N LEU A 22 -12.89 -12.51 21.94
CA LEU A 22 -14.03 -13.43 21.91
C LEU A 22 -13.98 -14.42 20.73
N GLU A 23 -13.44 -14.01 19.58
CA GLU A 23 -13.21 -14.90 18.43
C GLU A 23 -12.11 -15.92 18.74
N ASP A 24 -11.07 -15.48 19.46
CA ASP A 24 -9.98 -16.33 19.98
C ASP A 24 -10.48 -17.40 20.97
N GLN A 25 -11.60 -17.15 21.66
CA GLN A 25 -12.22 -18.12 22.58
C GLN A 25 -13.25 -19.04 21.89
N GLY A 26 -13.72 -18.69 20.69
CA GLY A 26 -14.84 -19.36 20.01
C GLY A 26 -14.45 -20.27 18.84
N SER A 27 -13.18 -20.29 18.44
CA SER A 27 -12.69 -21.13 17.34
C SER A 27 -11.46 -21.92 17.78
N GLY A 28 -11.71 -23.08 18.42
CA GLY A 28 -10.72 -24.10 18.73
C GLY A 28 -10.21 -24.83 17.48
N LEU A 29 -9.76 -24.09 16.47
CA LEU A 29 -8.90 -24.58 15.41
C LEU A 29 -7.63 -23.73 15.45
N PRO A 30 -6.52 -24.22 16.03
CA PRO A 30 -5.25 -23.53 15.90
C PRO A 30 -4.98 -23.38 14.41
N GLY A 31 -4.99 -22.14 13.91
CA GLY A 31 -4.70 -21.89 12.50
C GLY A 31 -3.41 -22.61 12.12
N GLU A 32 -3.37 -23.24 10.96
CA GLU A 32 -2.34 -24.24 10.59
C GLU A 32 -0.90 -23.80 10.92
N GLY A 33 -0.57 -22.51 10.76
CA GLY A 33 0.72 -21.95 11.19
C GLY A 33 1.03 -22.04 12.70
N THR A 34 0.07 -21.79 13.60
CA THR A 34 0.27 -21.94 15.05
C THR A 34 0.33 -23.40 15.48
N ALA A 35 -0.51 -24.27 14.87
CA ALA A 35 -0.44 -25.72 15.10
C ALA A 35 0.89 -26.31 14.64
N GLY A 36 1.41 -25.87 13.49
CA GLY A 36 2.73 -26.26 12.98
C GLY A 36 3.87 -25.86 13.92
N VAL A 37 3.88 -24.61 14.41
CA VAL A 37 4.90 -24.14 15.37
C VAL A 37 4.88 -24.97 16.66
N PHE A 38 3.70 -25.27 17.21
CA PHE A 38 3.61 -26.11 18.41
C PHE A 38 4.07 -27.56 18.15
N ALA A 39 3.81 -28.10 16.96
CA ALA A 39 4.30 -29.42 16.57
C ALA A 39 5.83 -29.46 16.45
N GLU A 40 6.43 -28.44 15.82
CA GLU A 40 7.89 -28.30 15.70
C GLU A 40 8.56 -28.12 17.06
N ILE A 41 8.01 -27.30 17.95
CA ILE A 41 8.52 -27.14 19.32
C ILE A 41 8.46 -28.50 20.04
N ARG A 42 7.34 -29.22 19.96
CA ARG A 42 7.22 -30.56 20.57
C ARG A 42 8.27 -31.51 20.03
N GLN A 43 8.50 -31.52 18.71
CA GLN A 43 9.54 -32.35 18.09
C GLN A 43 10.94 -31.94 18.56
N ALA A 44 11.24 -30.64 18.65
CA ALA A 44 12.52 -30.14 19.10
C ALA A 44 12.80 -30.44 20.59
N LEU A 45 11.74 -30.58 21.39
CA LEU A 45 11.79 -31.00 22.80
C LEU A 45 11.93 -32.52 22.98
N GLN A 46 11.53 -33.35 21.99
CA GLN A 46 11.62 -34.80 22.10
C GLN A 46 13.06 -35.26 22.30
N GLY A 47 13.28 -36.13 23.29
CA GLY A 47 14.60 -36.70 23.60
C GLY A 47 15.54 -35.79 24.38
N ARG A 48 15.13 -34.56 24.74
CA ARG A 48 15.91 -33.66 25.59
C ARG A 48 15.49 -33.80 27.05
N GLN A 49 16.45 -33.84 27.95
CA GLN A 49 16.21 -33.73 29.40
C GLN A 49 16.44 -32.27 29.81
N PHE A 50 15.48 -31.72 30.55
CA PHE A 50 15.57 -30.38 31.13
C PHE A 50 15.55 -30.50 32.64
N SER A 51 16.46 -29.81 33.29
CA SER A 51 16.64 -29.81 34.75
C SER A 51 15.70 -28.83 35.46
N SER A 52 15.09 -27.89 34.73
CA SER A 52 14.17 -26.88 35.28
C SER A 52 13.22 -26.30 34.25
N LEU A 53 12.14 -25.67 34.71
CA LEU A 53 11.23 -24.89 33.86
C LEU A 53 11.91 -23.69 33.20
N GLU A 54 12.94 -23.13 33.83
CA GLU A 54 13.73 -22.03 33.28
C GLU A 54 14.56 -22.46 32.06
N GLU A 55 15.08 -23.69 32.10
CA GLU A 55 15.78 -24.30 30.97
C GLU A 55 14.84 -24.54 29.77
N VAL A 56 13.61 -24.98 30.03
CA VAL A 56 12.57 -25.14 28.99
C VAL A 56 12.19 -23.79 28.37
N ARG A 57 12.04 -22.73 29.19
CA ARG A 57 11.77 -21.37 28.70
C ARG A 57 12.92 -20.85 27.84
N SER A 58 14.15 -20.92 28.35
CA SER A 58 15.35 -20.48 27.63
C SER A 58 15.57 -21.25 26.32
N PHE A 59 15.21 -22.53 26.27
CA PHE A 59 15.20 -23.31 25.05
C PHE A 59 14.13 -22.82 24.06
N THR A 60 12.89 -22.69 24.51
CA THR A 60 11.78 -22.22 23.67
C THR A 60 12.07 -20.83 23.09
N ASP A 61 12.60 -19.91 23.90
CA ASP A 61 12.94 -18.55 23.46
C ASP A 61 14.07 -18.53 22.42
N ARG A 62 15.07 -19.43 22.56
CA ARG A 62 16.13 -19.59 21.56
C ARG A 62 15.59 -20.20 20.28
N PHE A 63 14.75 -21.23 20.38
CA PHE A 63 14.11 -21.88 19.24
C PHE A 63 13.25 -20.88 18.45
N MET A 64 12.40 -20.12 19.14
CA MET A 64 11.55 -19.10 18.51
C MET A 64 12.37 -17.99 17.86
N ARG A 65 13.45 -17.51 18.51
CA ARG A 65 14.37 -16.54 17.90
C ARG A 65 15.03 -17.08 16.64
N GLN A 66 15.57 -18.30 16.69
CA GLN A 66 16.22 -18.92 15.53
C GLN A 66 15.24 -19.08 14.36
N ARG A 67 14.02 -19.54 14.62
CA ARG A 67 12.98 -19.66 13.60
C ARG A 67 12.59 -18.30 13.01
N ASN A 68 12.40 -17.28 13.84
CA ASN A 68 12.01 -15.95 13.38
C ASN A 68 13.13 -15.23 12.60
N GLN A 69 14.38 -15.66 12.75
CA GLN A 69 15.54 -15.12 12.05
C GLN A 69 15.94 -15.94 10.82
N ALA A 70 15.42 -17.16 10.66
CA ALA A 70 15.64 -17.98 9.48
C ALA A 70 14.90 -17.41 8.26
N SER A 71 15.60 -17.29 7.14
CA SER A 71 15.02 -16.91 5.85
C SER A 71 13.96 -17.91 5.39
N LEU A 72 12.90 -17.40 4.76
CA LEU A 72 11.83 -18.21 4.18
C LEU A 72 11.68 -17.90 2.68
N ASP A 73 11.55 -18.94 1.87
CA ASP A 73 11.34 -18.82 0.42
C ASP A 73 10.02 -18.11 0.08
N ASP A 74 8.96 -18.38 0.85
CA ASP A 74 7.67 -17.71 0.71
C ASP A 74 7.75 -16.21 0.98
N PHE A 75 8.78 -15.76 1.72
CA PHE A 75 9.10 -14.35 1.93
C PHE A 75 10.29 -13.86 1.11
N GLN A 76 10.68 -14.61 0.07
CA GLN A 76 11.75 -14.25 -0.86
C GLN A 76 13.08 -13.99 -0.15
N GLY A 77 13.42 -14.86 0.79
CA GLY A 77 14.66 -14.82 1.57
C GLY A 77 14.57 -13.95 2.83
N LEU A 78 13.49 -13.21 3.05
CA LEU A 78 13.27 -12.52 4.31
C LEU A 78 12.92 -13.50 5.43
N SER A 79 13.37 -13.19 6.64
CA SER A 79 12.92 -13.89 7.83
C SER A 79 11.53 -13.41 8.29
N PRO A 80 10.79 -14.20 9.09
CA PRO A 80 9.55 -13.72 9.72
C PRO A 80 9.71 -12.42 10.50
N GLU A 81 10.85 -12.22 11.17
CA GLU A 81 11.14 -10.99 11.90
C GLU A 81 11.28 -9.80 10.93
N GLN A 82 12.01 -9.94 9.83
CA GLN A 82 12.16 -8.89 8.82
C GLN A 82 10.82 -8.58 8.12
N MET A 83 10.05 -9.60 7.76
CA MET A 83 8.72 -9.43 7.17
C MET A 83 7.77 -8.73 8.15
N HIS A 84 7.82 -9.07 9.43
CA HIS A 84 7.06 -8.36 10.45
C HIS A 84 7.42 -6.87 10.47
N ARG A 85 8.72 -6.53 10.45
CA ARG A 85 9.18 -5.14 10.38
C ARG A 85 8.69 -4.41 9.12
N PHE A 86 8.64 -5.09 7.97
CA PHE A 86 8.06 -4.52 6.74
C PHE A 86 6.58 -4.15 6.89
N LEU A 87 5.80 -5.01 7.53
CA LEU A 87 4.35 -4.84 7.67
C LEU A 87 3.96 -3.83 8.75
N THR A 88 4.76 -3.70 9.80
CA THR A 88 4.39 -2.91 11.00
C THR A 88 5.21 -1.65 11.20
N PHE A 89 6.45 -1.63 10.74
CA PHE A 89 7.40 -0.53 10.91
C PHE A 89 8.09 -0.15 9.59
N PRO A 90 7.35 0.06 8.48
CA PRO A 90 7.95 0.26 7.16
C PRO A 90 8.85 1.50 7.08
N PHE A 91 8.58 2.53 7.89
CA PHE A 91 9.39 3.76 7.94
C PHE A 91 10.33 3.84 9.15
N ASP A 92 10.28 2.85 10.05
CA ASP A 92 11.03 2.83 11.32
C ASP A 92 11.96 1.61 11.40
N SER A 93 12.46 1.16 10.25
CA SER A 93 13.38 0.02 10.07
C SER A 93 14.57 0.36 9.16
N PRO A 94 15.41 1.35 9.51
CA PRO A 94 16.53 1.81 8.68
C PRO A 94 17.56 0.70 8.37
N GLU A 95 17.63 -0.32 9.22
CA GLU A 95 18.46 -1.52 9.03
C GLU A 95 17.99 -2.39 7.87
N LEU A 96 16.72 -2.29 7.44
CA LEU A 96 16.17 -3.07 6.33
C LEU A 96 15.84 -2.22 5.11
N VAL A 97 15.41 -0.97 5.31
CA VAL A 97 14.97 -0.10 4.23
C VAL A 97 15.23 1.36 4.56
N THR A 98 15.64 2.12 3.54
CA THR A 98 15.75 3.59 3.62
C THR A 98 15.00 4.24 2.46
N TYR A 99 14.47 5.43 2.71
CA TYR A 99 13.73 6.23 1.73
C TYR A 99 14.49 7.51 1.43
N ALA A 100 14.59 7.88 0.16
CA ALA A 100 15.22 9.13 -0.23
C ALA A 100 14.32 10.33 0.10
N ALA A 101 14.89 11.35 0.75
CA ALA A 101 14.22 12.60 1.06
C ALA A 101 15.25 13.75 1.15
N PRO A 102 15.44 14.56 0.08
CA PRO A 102 14.78 14.51 -1.23
C PRO A 102 15.24 13.32 -2.10
N LEU A 103 14.56 13.09 -3.22
CA LEU A 103 15.04 12.14 -4.25
C LEU A 103 16.40 12.59 -4.83
N VAL A 104 17.21 11.60 -5.22
CA VAL A 104 18.54 11.84 -5.80
C VAL A 104 18.46 12.23 -7.28
N ALA A 105 17.59 11.57 -8.06
CA ALA A 105 17.40 11.88 -9.47
C ALA A 105 16.71 13.26 -9.63
N PRO A 106 17.22 14.15 -10.50
CA PRO A 106 16.76 15.54 -10.58
C PRO A 106 15.40 15.72 -11.27
N ASP A 107 14.93 14.73 -12.03
CA ASP A 107 13.64 14.79 -12.76
C ASP A 107 12.82 13.51 -12.57
N PRO A 108 12.24 13.31 -11.36
CA PRO A 108 11.41 12.15 -11.09
C PRO A 108 10.09 12.25 -11.86
N SER A 109 9.87 11.32 -12.79
CA SER A 109 8.61 11.19 -13.52
C SER A 109 7.66 10.24 -12.80
N ALA A 110 6.53 10.72 -12.31
CA ALA A 110 5.47 9.89 -11.73
C ALA A 110 4.09 10.52 -12.00
N PRO A 111 3.04 9.71 -12.27
CA PRO A 111 1.69 10.23 -12.47
C PRO A 111 1.21 11.18 -11.37
N ILE A 112 1.39 10.81 -10.11
CA ILE A 112 0.98 11.65 -8.97
C ILE A 112 1.76 12.98 -8.91
N LEU A 113 3.02 13.02 -9.34
CA LEU A 113 3.81 14.25 -9.40
C LEU A 113 3.31 15.18 -10.50
N THR A 114 3.04 14.64 -11.69
CA THR A 114 2.48 15.41 -12.80
C THR A 114 1.14 16.03 -12.39
N LEU A 115 0.25 15.24 -11.78
CA LEU A 115 -1.05 15.71 -11.30
C LEU A 115 -0.92 16.74 -10.17
N PHE A 116 0.03 16.54 -9.25
CA PHE A 116 0.33 17.53 -8.22
C PHE A 116 0.85 18.84 -8.83
N GLY A 117 1.70 18.77 -9.86
CA GLY A 117 2.18 19.95 -10.60
C GLY A 117 1.04 20.77 -11.18
N LEU A 118 0.12 20.10 -11.89
CA LEU A 118 -1.09 20.70 -12.46
C LEU A 118 -1.99 21.33 -11.37
N LEU A 119 -2.17 20.64 -10.24
CA LEU A 119 -2.91 21.19 -9.09
C LEU A 119 -2.22 22.43 -8.52
N ALA A 120 -0.90 22.38 -8.35
CA ALA A 120 -0.15 23.46 -7.74
C ALA A 120 -0.12 24.71 -8.62
N GLU A 121 -0.08 24.53 -9.94
CA GLU A 121 -0.25 25.60 -10.92
C GLU A 121 -1.65 26.21 -10.86
N ALA A 122 -2.70 25.38 -10.88
CA ALA A 122 -4.09 25.83 -10.77
C ALA A 122 -4.40 26.55 -9.44
N ILE A 123 -3.73 26.16 -8.35
CA ILE A 123 -3.82 26.84 -7.05
C ILE A 123 -3.11 28.20 -7.09
N GLY A 124 -1.88 28.24 -7.61
CA GLY A 124 -1.06 29.45 -7.71
C GLY A 124 -0.90 30.21 -6.39
N GLU A 125 -0.46 31.47 -6.48
CA GLU A 125 -0.25 32.31 -5.30
C GLU A 125 -1.56 32.82 -4.67
N LYS A 126 -2.60 33.02 -5.49
CA LYS A 126 -3.90 33.56 -5.05
C LYS A 126 -4.82 32.52 -4.42
N GLY A 127 -4.45 31.24 -4.50
CA GLY A 127 -5.28 30.12 -4.06
C GLY A 127 -6.48 29.86 -4.97
N LEU A 128 -6.95 28.61 -4.96
CA LEU A 128 -8.08 28.14 -5.75
C LEU A 128 -9.35 28.10 -4.91
N LYS A 129 -10.42 28.76 -5.38
CA LYS A 129 -11.73 28.68 -4.72
C LYS A 129 -12.38 27.32 -5.06
N PRO A 130 -12.74 26.49 -4.07
CA PRO A 130 -13.48 25.26 -4.31
C PRO A 130 -14.90 25.53 -4.79
N THR A 131 -15.58 24.49 -5.26
CA THR A 131 -17.03 24.50 -5.43
C THR A 131 -17.75 24.63 -4.08
N ALA A 132 -19.06 24.83 -4.11
CA ALA A 132 -19.88 24.88 -2.89
C ALA A 132 -19.76 23.61 -2.02
N THR A 133 -19.50 22.46 -2.63
CA THR A 133 -19.30 21.17 -1.94
C THR A 133 -17.86 20.92 -1.50
N GLY A 134 -16.96 21.88 -1.70
CA GLY A 134 -15.55 21.76 -1.29
C GLY A 134 -14.67 21.00 -2.28
N ASN A 135 -15.14 20.75 -3.51
CA ASN A 135 -14.43 20.05 -4.58
C ASN A 135 -13.65 21.02 -5.49
N LEU A 136 -12.80 20.48 -6.35
CA LEU A 136 -12.15 21.22 -7.42
C LEU A 136 -13.17 21.74 -8.44
N PRO A 137 -13.03 22.99 -8.94
CA PRO A 137 -13.87 23.50 -10.02
C PRO A 137 -13.75 22.65 -11.29
N ARG A 138 -14.87 22.44 -11.98
CA ARG A 138 -14.96 21.64 -13.22
C ARG A 138 -13.92 22.05 -14.28
N ILE A 139 -13.67 23.35 -14.43
CA ILE A 139 -12.72 23.87 -15.42
C ILE A 139 -11.29 23.37 -15.14
N VAL A 140 -10.86 23.41 -13.88
CA VAL A 140 -9.56 22.90 -13.44
C VAL A 140 -9.44 21.39 -13.72
N CYS A 141 -10.50 20.62 -13.45
CA CYS A 141 -10.49 19.19 -13.74
C CYS A 141 -10.36 18.89 -15.24
N ARG A 142 -11.04 19.66 -16.10
CA ARG A 142 -10.96 19.50 -17.56
C ARG A 142 -9.60 19.87 -18.11
N GLU A 143 -9.06 21.01 -17.69
CA GLU A 143 -7.73 21.48 -18.12
C GLU A 143 -6.62 20.52 -17.67
N ALA A 144 -6.69 20.06 -16.41
CA ALA A 144 -5.74 19.08 -15.89
C ALA A 144 -5.85 17.74 -16.61
N ALA A 145 -7.07 17.25 -16.87
CA ALA A 145 -7.26 15.99 -17.61
C ALA A 145 -6.77 16.09 -19.05
N LEU A 146 -7.03 17.20 -19.74
CA LEU A 146 -6.53 17.42 -21.10
C LEU A 146 -5.00 17.45 -21.12
N SER A 147 -4.37 18.15 -20.17
CA SER A 147 -2.91 18.22 -20.05
C SER A 147 -2.28 16.88 -19.67
N TYR A 148 -2.96 16.09 -18.85
CA TYR A 148 -2.46 14.80 -18.35
C TYR A 148 -2.63 13.64 -19.35
N TRP A 149 -3.78 13.57 -20.03
CA TRP A 149 -4.07 12.50 -20.99
C TRP A 149 -3.66 12.83 -22.43
N GLY A 150 -3.58 14.11 -22.79
CA GLY A 150 -3.47 14.55 -24.18
C GLY A 150 -4.80 14.45 -24.94
N ASP A 151 -4.85 15.02 -26.14
CA ASP A 151 -6.10 15.20 -26.90
C ASP A 151 -6.82 13.90 -27.30
N GLU A 152 -6.08 12.86 -27.67
CA GLU A 152 -6.66 11.58 -28.11
C GLU A 152 -7.30 10.83 -26.94
N ALA A 153 -6.52 10.53 -25.90
CA ALA A 153 -7.02 9.81 -24.73
C ALA A 153 -8.07 10.64 -23.96
N TYR A 154 -8.00 11.98 -23.97
CA TYR A 154 -9.07 12.80 -23.42
C TYR A 154 -10.40 12.56 -24.16
N ARG A 155 -10.41 12.55 -25.50
CA ARG A 155 -11.63 12.29 -26.28
C ARG A 155 -12.19 10.90 -26.02
N GLU A 156 -11.33 9.89 -25.90
CA GLU A 156 -11.74 8.52 -25.61
C GLU A 156 -12.34 8.39 -24.19
N ASN A 157 -11.60 8.86 -23.18
CA ASN A 157 -12.01 8.78 -21.77
C ASN A 157 -13.27 9.60 -21.47
N THR A 158 -13.54 10.65 -22.25
CA THR A 158 -14.72 11.52 -22.07
C THR A 158 -15.86 11.21 -23.02
N ARG A 159 -15.72 10.20 -23.90
CA ARG A 159 -16.70 9.84 -24.94
C ARG A 159 -18.12 9.63 -24.40
N TYR A 160 -18.24 9.09 -23.18
CA TYR A 160 -19.51 8.74 -22.56
C TYR A 160 -19.66 9.40 -21.17
N GLY A 161 -19.69 10.74 -21.13
CA GLY A 161 -20.07 11.47 -19.91
C GLY A 161 -19.33 12.78 -19.66
N GLY A 162 -18.16 12.99 -20.29
CA GLY A 162 -17.35 14.18 -20.00
C GLY A 162 -16.81 14.25 -18.57
N ILE A 163 -16.08 15.33 -18.25
CA ILE A 163 -15.70 15.69 -16.88
C ILE A 163 -16.62 16.82 -16.41
N ASN A 164 -17.53 16.53 -15.49
CA ASN A 164 -18.52 17.48 -14.97
C ASN A 164 -18.29 17.83 -13.50
N LYS A 165 -17.70 16.90 -12.74
CA LYS A 165 -17.29 17.06 -11.35
C LYS A 165 -15.90 16.47 -11.13
N GLU A 166 -15.31 16.77 -9.97
CA GLU A 166 -13.98 16.27 -9.59
C GLU A 166 -13.89 14.74 -9.64
N ASP A 167 -14.92 14.04 -9.18
CA ASP A 167 -14.96 12.57 -9.17
C ASP A 167 -14.84 11.93 -10.57
N ASP A 168 -15.21 12.68 -11.62
CA ASP A 168 -15.11 12.19 -13.00
C ASP A 168 -13.63 12.13 -13.48
N PHE A 169 -12.71 12.75 -12.73
CA PHE A 169 -11.27 12.61 -12.92
C PHE A 169 -10.57 12.18 -11.61
N SER A 170 -10.82 10.92 -11.23
CA SER A 170 -10.36 10.33 -9.97
C SER A 170 -8.86 10.47 -9.69
N HIS A 171 -8.01 10.44 -10.73
CA HIS A 171 -6.57 10.62 -10.59
C HIS A 171 -6.22 11.97 -9.95
N LEU A 172 -6.85 13.06 -10.40
CA LEU A 172 -6.62 14.40 -9.86
C LEU A 172 -7.21 14.54 -8.45
N GLN A 173 -8.38 13.94 -8.22
CA GLN A 173 -9.01 13.91 -6.91
C GLN A 173 -8.10 13.25 -5.87
N VAL A 174 -7.57 12.06 -6.20
CA VAL A 174 -6.66 11.31 -5.33
C VAL A 174 -5.38 12.11 -5.10
N ALA A 175 -4.79 12.72 -6.14
CA ALA A 175 -3.60 13.56 -5.99
C ALA A 175 -3.86 14.74 -5.03
N ARG A 176 -5.01 15.41 -5.11
CA ARG A 176 -5.40 16.48 -4.17
C ARG A 176 -5.54 15.94 -2.75
N LEU A 177 -6.28 14.85 -2.56
CA LEU A 177 -6.53 14.27 -1.24
C LEU A 177 -5.22 13.86 -0.56
N VAL A 178 -4.32 13.21 -1.30
CA VAL A 178 -2.99 12.81 -0.80
C VAL A 178 -2.13 14.03 -0.50
N ALA A 179 -2.16 15.07 -1.33
CA ALA A 179 -1.44 16.31 -1.07
C ALA A 179 -1.97 17.08 0.15
N GLU A 180 -3.28 17.02 0.42
CA GLU A 180 -3.87 17.56 1.65
C GLU A 180 -3.42 16.76 2.88
N LEU A 181 -3.48 15.42 2.83
CA LEU A 181 -3.00 14.55 3.89
C LEU A 181 -1.50 14.73 4.17
N ALA A 182 -0.70 14.95 3.11
CA ALA A 182 0.72 15.24 3.22
C ALA A 182 1.03 16.65 3.79
N GLY A 183 0.01 17.49 3.98
CA GLY A 183 0.15 18.88 4.44
C GLY A 183 0.69 19.85 3.38
N LEU A 184 0.76 19.44 2.12
CA LEU A 184 1.25 20.25 1.00
C LEU A 184 0.19 21.24 0.51
N ILE A 185 -1.07 20.83 0.52
CA ILE A 185 -2.24 21.67 0.23
C ILE A 185 -3.04 21.84 1.51
N LYS A 186 -3.57 23.04 1.76
CA LYS A 186 -4.44 23.33 2.90
C LYS A 186 -5.65 24.13 2.46
N LYS A 187 -6.76 23.97 3.17
CA LYS A 187 -7.91 24.88 3.07
C LYS A 187 -7.73 26.04 4.04
N TYR A 188 -7.69 27.27 3.53
CA TYR A 188 -7.57 28.48 4.34
C TYR A 188 -8.49 29.57 3.77
N GLN A 189 -9.28 30.20 4.64
CA GLN A 189 -10.26 31.24 4.27
C GLN A 189 -11.12 30.84 3.05
N GLY A 190 -11.58 29.58 3.02
CA GLY A 190 -12.43 29.05 1.95
C GLY A 190 -11.72 28.84 0.61
N ARG A 191 -10.39 28.78 0.57
CA ARG A 191 -9.58 28.49 -0.63
C ARG A 191 -8.61 27.35 -0.39
N PHE A 192 -8.30 26.60 -1.43
CA PHE A 192 -7.10 25.77 -1.47
C PHE A 192 -5.88 26.66 -1.62
N ILE A 193 -4.87 26.45 -0.78
CA ILE A 193 -3.58 27.14 -0.83
C ILE A 193 -2.44 26.12 -0.73
N LEU A 194 -1.31 26.43 -1.36
CA LEU A 194 -0.06 25.71 -1.10
C LEU A 194 0.44 26.08 0.30
N SER A 195 0.84 25.09 1.09
CA SER A 195 1.42 25.36 2.40
C SER A 195 2.78 26.06 2.26
N ARG A 196 3.22 26.76 3.32
CA ARG A 196 4.56 27.36 3.37
C ARG A 196 5.64 26.30 3.11
N GLU A 197 5.50 25.15 3.76
CA GLU A 197 6.40 24.02 3.59
C GLU A 197 6.43 23.51 2.14
N CYS A 198 5.28 23.38 1.48
CA CYS A 198 5.23 23.02 0.07
C CYS A 198 5.99 24.02 -0.80
N ARG A 199 5.83 25.33 -0.58
CA ARG A 199 6.54 26.36 -1.35
C ARG A 199 8.06 26.29 -1.13
N THR A 200 8.50 26.11 0.11
CA THR A 200 9.92 25.90 0.44
C THR A 200 10.48 24.65 -0.24
N LEU A 201 9.81 23.49 -0.12
CA LEU A 201 10.26 22.25 -0.76
C LEU A 201 10.38 22.39 -2.28
N ARG A 202 9.42 23.07 -2.93
CA ARG A 202 9.47 23.31 -4.37
C ARG A 202 10.61 24.24 -4.77
N ALA A 203 10.89 25.27 -3.98
CA ALA A 203 11.97 26.20 -4.24
C ALA A 203 13.35 25.54 -4.07
N ASP A 204 13.52 24.75 -3.01
CA ASP A 204 14.82 24.18 -2.65
C ASP A 204 15.14 22.90 -3.44
N HIS A 205 14.12 22.09 -3.74
CA HIS A 205 14.30 20.73 -4.26
C HIS A 205 13.36 20.37 -5.41
N GLY A 206 12.51 21.29 -5.88
CA GLY A 206 11.57 21.02 -6.96
C GLY A 206 10.67 19.79 -6.70
N PRO A 207 10.39 18.97 -7.72
CA PRO A 207 9.64 17.72 -7.58
C PRO A 207 10.29 16.70 -6.64
N CYS A 208 11.62 16.70 -6.52
CA CYS A 208 12.39 15.75 -5.70
C CYS A 208 12.11 15.88 -4.21
N GLY A 209 11.80 17.09 -3.73
CA GLY A 209 11.37 17.34 -2.35
C GLY A 209 9.90 17.00 -2.09
N ILE A 210 9.07 17.00 -3.12
CA ILE A 210 7.63 16.75 -3.03
C ILE A 210 7.31 15.27 -3.06
N TYR A 211 7.97 14.51 -3.93
CA TYR A 211 7.67 13.09 -4.11
C TYR A 211 7.68 12.27 -2.81
N PRO A 212 8.69 12.36 -1.93
CA PRO A 212 8.73 11.55 -0.72
C PRO A 212 7.55 11.83 0.22
N ARG A 213 7.05 13.07 0.22
CA ARG A 213 5.87 13.48 1.01
C ARG A 213 4.59 12.86 0.47
N LEU A 214 4.42 12.86 -0.85
CA LEU A 214 3.30 12.21 -1.52
C LEU A 214 3.34 10.69 -1.33
N LEU A 215 4.49 10.06 -1.54
CA LEU A 215 4.67 8.62 -1.34
C LEU A 215 4.30 8.21 0.08
N ARG A 216 4.89 8.87 1.09
CA ARG A 216 4.64 8.55 2.50
C ARG A 216 3.17 8.71 2.86
N SER A 217 2.52 9.78 2.42
CA SER A 217 1.11 10.00 2.73
C SER A 217 0.18 9.06 1.96
N TYR A 218 0.51 8.69 0.72
CA TYR A 218 -0.26 7.73 -0.07
C TYR A 218 -0.31 6.34 0.60
N VAL A 219 0.82 5.85 1.11
CA VAL A 219 0.87 4.50 1.70
C VAL A 219 0.37 4.46 3.14
N ARG A 220 0.54 5.56 3.91
CA ARG A 220 0.22 5.60 5.34
C ARG A 220 -1.15 6.19 5.67
N ASP A 221 -1.49 7.32 5.03
CA ASP A 221 -2.62 8.16 5.45
C ASP A 221 -3.84 8.00 4.53
N PHE A 222 -3.62 7.76 3.24
CA PHE A 222 -4.70 7.59 2.27
C PHE A 222 -5.26 6.17 2.32
N ASN A 223 -6.59 6.04 2.39
CA ASN A 223 -7.27 4.75 2.35
C ASN A 223 -7.37 4.25 0.90
N TRP A 224 -6.67 3.16 0.57
CA TRP A 224 -6.65 2.63 -0.79
C TRP A 224 -8.02 2.14 -1.28
N ALA A 225 -8.88 1.68 -0.37
CA ALA A 225 -10.24 1.24 -0.70
C ALA A 225 -11.13 2.38 -1.22
N TYR A 226 -10.75 3.65 -1.00
CA TYR A 226 -11.47 4.80 -1.54
C TYR A 226 -11.55 4.79 -3.08
N ARG A 227 -10.59 4.14 -3.75
CA ARG A 227 -10.48 4.14 -5.21
C ARG A 227 -11.23 2.98 -5.88
N ASP A 228 -11.87 2.11 -5.12
CA ASP A 228 -12.52 0.93 -5.67
C ASP A 228 -13.75 0.49 -4.87
N ARG A 229 -14.30 -0.66 -5.26
CA ARG A 229 -15.51 -1.25 -4.65
C ARG A 229 -15.22 -2.65 -4.09
N TYR A 230 -13.94 -2.98 -3.89
CA TYR A 230 -13.58 -4.25 -3.27
C TYR A 230 -13.91 -4.22 -1.76
N PRO A 231 -13.99 -5.39 -1.11
CA PRO A 231 -14.10 -5.47 0.34
C PRO A 231 -12.99 -4.69 1.07
N ASP A 232 -13.23 -4.44 2.36
CA ASP A 232 -12.21 -3.90 3.25
C ASP A 232 -11.10 -4.95 3.42
N LEU A 233 -9.95 -4.68 2.81
CA LEU A 233 -8.79 -5.55 2.74
C LEU A 233 -7.55 -4.69 3.04
N GLY A 234 -7.57 -4.07 4.22
CA GLY A 234 -6.50 -3.16 4.67
C GLY A 234 -5.12 -3.82 4.70
N PHE A 235 -5.05 -5.15 4.86
CA PHE A 235 -3.80 -5.89 4.83
C PHE A 235 -3.02 -5.71 3.51
N ILE A 236 -3.70 -5.58 2.37
CA ILE A 236 -3.05 -5.33 1.07
C ILE A 236 -2.23 -4.04 1.13
N GLN A 237 -2.79 -2.97 1.72
CA GLN A 237 -2.09 -1.70 1.89
C GLN A 237 -0.92 -1.84 2.89
N SER A 238 -1.10 -2.54 4.00
CA SER A 238 -0.02 -2.79 4.97
C SER A 238 1.14 -3.59 4.38
N SER A 239 0.89 -4.39 3.34
CA SER A 239 1.89 -5.19 2.64
C SER A 239 2.65 -4.46 1.52
N PHE A 240 2.44 -3.14 1.34
CA PHE A 240 3.03 -2.40 0.22
C PHE A 240 4.55 -2.60 0.09
N LEU A 241 5.27 -2.64 1.21
CA LEU A 241 6.72 -2.73 1.22
C LEU A 241 7.20 -4.12 0.77
N SER A 242 6.48 -5.20 1.08
CA SER A 242 6.79 -6.53 0.55
C SER A 242 6.62 -6.57 -0.97
N THR A 243 5.61 -5.88 -1.52
CA THR A 243 5.45 -5.79 -2.98
C THR A 243 6.54 -4.93 -3.63
N LEU A 244 6.96 -3.83 -3.00
CA LEU A 244 8.10 -3.06 -3.50
C LEU A 244 9.40 -3.87 -3.49
N TYR A 245 9.59 -4.72 -2.47
CA TYR A 245 10.73 -5.64 -2.41
C TYR A 245 10.68 -6.69 -3.52
N LEU A 246 9.51 -7.29 -3.77
CA LEU A 246 9.29 -8.20 -4.90
C LEU A 246 9.61 -7.54 -6.25
N LEU A 247 9.10 -6.33 -6.47
CA LEU A 247 9.41 -5.54 -7.67
C LEU A 247 10.91 -5.24 -7.77
N ASN A 248 11.58 -4.92 -6.66
CA ASN A 248 13.01 -4.66 -6.66
C ASN A 248 13.83 -5.88 -7.08
N LEU A 249 13.48 -7.06 -6.56
CA LEU A 249 14.17 -8.32 -6.89
C LEU A 249 13.94 -8.75 -8.34
N HIS A 250 12.68 -8.80 -8.77
CA HIS A 250 12.28 -9.55 -9.98
C HIS A 250 11.78 -8.65 -11.12
N GLY A 251 11.38 -7.42 -10.81
CA GLY A 251 10.70 -6.54 -11.77
C GLY A 251 11.60 -5.88 -12.82
N SER A 252 12.87 -6.28 -12.96
CA SER A 252 13.74 -5.73 -14.02
C SER A 252 13.20 -6.05 -15.43
N GLU A 253 12.56 -7.21 -15.58
CA GLU A 253 11.89 -7.65 -16.80
C GLU A 253 10.36 -7.53 -16.66
N TRP A 254 9.66 -7.61 -17.79
CA TRP A 254 8.20 -7.68 -17.81
C TRP A 254 7.73 -9.03 -17.26
N LEU A 255 6.96 -8.99 -16.18
CA LEU A 255 6.32 -10.16 -15.59
C LEU A 255 4.80 -9.99 -15.56
N PRO A 256 4.01 -11.07 -15.70
CA PRO A 256 2.57 -11.01 -15.56
C PRO A 256 2.16 -10.68 -14.12
N GLU A 257 1.01 -10.04 -13.94
CA GLU A 257 0.47 -9.71 -12.62
C GLU A 257 0.31 -10.94 -11.72
N VAL A 258 -0.05 -12.08 -12.33
CA VAL A 258 -0.22 -13.37 -11.64
C VAL A 258 1.04 -13.80 -10.88
N TYR A 259 2.23 -13.43 -11.36
CA TYR A 259 3.49 -13.70 -10.64
C TYR A 259 3.49 -13.01 -9.26
N TYR A 260 3.08 -11.75 -9.22
CA TYR A 260 3.04 -10.96 -7.99
C TYR A 260 1.88 -11.38 -7.09
N GLU A 261 0.74 -11.77 -7.68
CA GLU A 261 -0.39 -12.32 -6.94
C GLU A 261 -0.03 -13.65 -6.26
N ASP A 262 0.64 -14.56 -6.98
CA ASP A 262 1.10 -15.84 -6.44
C ASP A 262 2.12 -15.67 -5.33
N ALA A 263 3.06 -14.72 -5.49
CA ALA A 263 4.00 -14.38 -4.43
C ALA A 263 3.28 -13.83 -3.19
N PHE A 264 2.29 -12.94 -3.38
CA PHE A 264 1.51 -12.38 -2.28
C PHE A 264 0.69 -13.43 -1.54
N LEU A 265 -0.02 -14.32 -2.25
CA LEU A 265 -0.85 -15.36 -1.63
C LEU A 265 -0.03 -16.47 -0.98
N ARG A 266 1.16 -16.80 -1.50
CA ARG A 266 2.09 -17.71 -0.82
C ARG A 266 2.59 -17.12 0.49
N ALA A 267 2.95 -15.84 0.50
CA ALA A 267 3.38 -15.16 1.72
C ALA A 267 2.24 -15.00 2.75
N PHE A 268 1.01 -14.72 2.29
CA PHE A 268 -0.09 -14.33 3.15
C PHE A 268 -1.40 -15.08 2.88
N PRO A 269 -1.43 -16.42 2.93
CA PRO A 269 -2.61 -17.21 2.54
C PRO A 269 -3.83 -16.94 3.42
N ARG A 270 -3.61 -16.46 4.66
CA ARG A 270 -4.68 -16.15 5.62
C ARG A 270 -5.60 -15.01 5.16
N VAL A 271 -5.15 -14.13 4.27
CA VAL A 271 -5.98 -13.03 3.75
C VAL A 271 -7.24 -13.54 3.04
N LEU A 272 -7.21 -14.76 2.51
CA LEU A 272 -8.36 -15.40 1.87
C LEU A 272 -9.53 -15.60 2.85
N GLY A 273 -9.23 -15.79 4.14
CA GLY A 273 -10.23 -15.94 5.19
C GLY A 273 -10.98 -14.65 5.53
N GLU A 274 -10.49 -13.49 5.08
CA GLU A 274 -11.14 -12.18 5.28
C GLU A 274 -12.23 -11.90 4.23
N VAL A 275 -12.31 -12.72 3.18
CA VAL A 275 -13.25 -12.52 2.06
C VAL A 275 -14.33 -13.59 2.05
N ALA A 276 -15.58 -13.15 2.13
CA ALA A 276 -16.73 -14.03 1.94
C ALA A 276 -16.86 -14.45 0.47
N PRO A 277 -17.14 -15.73 0.15
CA PRO A 277 -17.42 -16.16 -1.20
C PRO A 277 -18.71 -15.51 -1.73
N THR A 278 -18.76 -15.23 -3.03
CA THR A 278 -19.96 -14.74 -3.71
C THR A 278 -20.39 -15.74 -4.78
N PRO A 279 -21.62 -15.65 -5.32
CA PRO A 279 -22.05 -16.52 -6.43
C PRO A 279 -21.21 -16.38 -7.71
N TYR A 280 -20.46 -15.28 -7.86
CA TYR A 280 -19.73 -14.94 -9.08
C TYR A 280 -18.22 -15.10 -8.95
N PHE A 281 -17.68 -14.93 -7.74
CA PHE A 281 -16.25 -14.90 -7.48
C PHE A 281 -15.88 -15.66 -6.22
N THR A 282 -14.77 -16.41 -6.32
CA THR A 282 -14.13 -17.03 -5.16
C THR A 282 -13.38 -15.97 -4.32
N PRO A 283 -13.08 -16.27 -3.03
CA PRO A 283 -12.21 -15.43 -2.22
C PRO A 283 -10.86 -15.15 -2.89
N GLU A 284 -10.25 -16.17 -3.49
CA GLU A 284 -8.97 -16.05 -4.19
C GLU A 284 -9.05 -15.08 -5.38
N GLN A 285 -10.04 -15.24 -6.27
CA GLN A 285 -10.25 -14.34 -7.40
C GLN A 285 -10.44 -12.89 -6.94
N THR A 286 -11.19 -12.70 -5.84
CA THR A 286 -11.45 -11.38 -5.26
C THR A 286 -10.17 -10.76 -4.71
N VAL A 287 -9.36 -11.51 -3.95
CA VAL A 287 -8.10 -11.02 -3.39
C VAL A 287 -7.09 -10.70 -4.49
N ARG A 288 -6.92 -11.59 -5.47
CA ARG A 288 -6.02 -11.38 -6.63
C ARG A 288 -6.37 -10.10 -7.38
N SER A 289 -7.63 -9.96 -7.77
CA SER A 289 -8.10 -8.78 -8.49
C SER A 289 -7.97 -7.49 -7.66
N CYS A 290 -8.26 -7.56 -6.36
CA CYS A 290 -8.08 -6.44 -5.43
C CYS A 290 -6.60 -6.05 -5.29
N TYR A 291 -5.71 -7.03 -5.11
CA TYR A 291 -4.26 -6.84 -5.01
C TYR A 291 -3.70 -6.20 -6.28
N SER A 292 -4.00 -6.75 -7.44
CA SER A 292 -3.53 -6.23 -8.73
C SER A 292 -4.00 -4.80 -8.96
N HIS A 293 -5.26 -4.49 -8.68
CA HIS A 293 -5.79 -3.14 -8.86
C HIS A 293 -5.23 -2.14 -7.82
N ARG A 294 -5.24 -2.48 -6.53
CA ARG A 294 -4.78 -1.57 -5.46
C ARG A 294 -3.27 -1.38 -5.48
N THR A 295 -2.51 -2.46 -5.62
CA THR A 295 -1.06 -2.45 -5.43
C THR A 295 -0.30 -2.18 -6.73
N LEU A 296 -0.67 -2.83 -7.83
CA LEU A 296 0.07 -2.69 -9.09
C LEU A 296 -0.40 -1.43 -9.86
N VAL A 297 -1.71 -1.30 -10.10
CA VAL A 297 -2.24 -0.17 -10.88
C VAL A 297 -2.29 1.12 -10.05
N ASN A 298 -3.04 1.10 -8.93
CA ASN A 298 -3.33 2.33 -8.20
C ASN A 298 -2.18 2.81 -7.31
N PHE A 299 -1.25 1.94 -6.94
CA PHE A 299 -0.09 2.31 -6.13
C PHE A 299 1.19 2.37 -6.96
N SER A 300 1.75 1.23 -7.40
CA SER A 300 3.10 1.23 -7.99
C SER A 300 3.16 2.00 -9.31
N ALA A 301 2.17 1.86 -10.20
CA ALA A 301 2.11 2.65 -11.43
C ALA A 301 1.81 4.14 -11.16
N PHE A 302 0.83 4.43 -10.30
CA PHE A 302 0.45 5.81 -9.99
C PHE A 302 1.55 6.63 -9.30
N LEU A 303 2.37 5.97 -8.47
CA LEU A 303 3.54 6.56 -7.84
C LEU A 303 4.78 6.49 -8.76
N GLY A 304 4.65 5.92 -9.96
CA GLY A 304 5.74 5.84 -10.93
C GLY A 304 6.86 4.87 -10.56
N LEU A 305 6.63 3.97 -9.61
CA LEU A 305 7.55 2.93 -9.14
C LEU A 305 7.61 1.73 -10.12
N ALA A 306 6.55 1.51 -10.89
CA ALA A 306 6.47 0.49 -11.92
C ALA A 306 5.74 1.00 -13.17
N GLU A 307 5.99 0.36 -14.30
CA GLU A 307 5.14 0.40 -15.48
C GLU A 307 4.18 -0.78 -15.39
N VAL A 308 2.91 -0.50 -15.66
CA VAL A 308 1.83 -1.50 -15.66
C VAL A 308 1.01 -1.28 -16.92
N GLU A 309 0.97 -2.29 -17.78
CA GLU A 309 0.30 -2.22 -19.06
C GLU A 309 -0.73 -3.36 -19.18
N PRO A 310 -1.97 -3.07 -19.61
CA PRO A 310 -2.92 -4.10 -19.99
C PRO A 310 -2.33 -5.01 -21.08
N THR A 311 -2.54 -6.32 -20.97
CA THR A 311 -2.09 -7.27 -22.00
C THR A 311 -2.95 -7.23 -23.25
N THR A 312 -4.19 -6.71 -23.14
CA THR A 312 -5.10 -6.52 -24.25
C THR A 312 -5.74 -5.13 -24.22
N LYS A 313 -6.35 -4.74 -25.34
CA LYS A 313 -7.11 -3.48 -25.43
C LYS A 313 -8.57 -3.64 -24.96
N GLU A 314 -8.97 -4.84 -24.53
CA GLU A 314 -10.35 -5.08 -24.13
C GLU A 314 -10.63 -4.49 -22.75
N PRO A 315 -11.63 -3.60 -22.59
CA PRO A 315 -11.86 -2.89 -21.32
C PRO A 315 -12.19 -3.78 -20.12
N TYR A 316 -12.61 -5.03 -20.37
CA TYR A 316 -13.02 -5.99 -19.34
C TYR A 316 -11.94 -7.02 -19.02
N ASP A 317 -10.88 -7.08 -19.82
CA ASP A 317 -9.73 -7.91 -19.56
C ASP A 317 -8.80 -7.20 -18.57
N ARG A 318 -8.59 -7.82 -17.42
CA ARG A 318 -7.87 -7.23 -16.29
C ARG A 318 -6.51 -7.90 -16.07
N HIS A 319 -5.91 -8.37 -17.17
CA HIS A 319 -4.56 -8.91 -17.18
C HIS A 319 -3.53 -7.80 -17.47
N TYR A 320 -2.42 -7.83 -16.75
CA TYR A 320 -1.40 -6.78 -16.82
C TYR A 320 0.01 -7.36 -16.87
N ARG A 321 0.88 -6.76 -17.67
CA ARG A 321 2.32 -6.94 -17.47
C ARG A 321 2.86 -5.81 -16.59
N VAL A 322 3.83 -6.13 -15.75
CA VAL A 322 4.43 -5.21 -14.78
C VAL A 322 5.95 -5.27 -14.88
N ARG A 323 6.58 -4.09 -14.87
CA ARG A 323 8.04 -3.92 -14.84
C ARG A 323 8.40 -2.76 -13.92
N LYS A 324 9.41 -2.89 -13.07
CA LYS A 324 9.88 -1.81 -12.17
C LYS A 324 10.47 -0.66 -12.97
N ARG A 325 10.31 0.56 -12.47
CA ARG A 325 10.95 1.76 -13.02
C ARG A 325 12.18 2.15 -12.21
N PRO A 326 13.15 2.88 -12.79
CA PRO A 326 14.33 3.38 -12.07
C PRO A 326 13.98 4.16 -10.79
N LEU A 327 12.86 4.90 -10.81
CA LEU A 327 12.36 5.66 -9.67
C LEU A 327 12.16 4.80 -8.40
N LEU A 328 11.91 3.49 -8.53
CA LEU A 328 11.83 2.61 -7.37
C LEU A 328 13.15 2.59 -6.59
N ALA A 329 14.28 2.42 -7.28
CA ALA A 329 15.60 2.36 -6.66
C ALA A 329 16.06 3.74 -6.13
N ASP A 330 15.61 4.82 -6.78
CA ASP A 330 15.86 6.19 -6.31
C ASP A 330 15.06 6.52 -5.06
N ALA A 331 13.82 6.02 -4.94
CA ALA A 331 12.92 6.33 -3.85
C ALA A 331 13.12 5.41 -2.63
N VAL A 332 13.41 4.13 -2.85
CA VAL A 332 13.44 3.09 -1.80
C VAL A 332 14.67 2.21 -2.00
N ARG A 333 15.53 2.14 -0.97
CA ARG A 333 16.72 1.28 -0.96
C ARG A 333 16.58 0.23 0.12
N PHE A 334 16.65 -1.03 -0.28
CA PHE A 334 16.60 -2.20 0.58
C PHE A 334 18.02 -2.63 1.02
N HIS A 335 18.17 -2.98 2.29
CA HIS A 335 19.43 -3.39 2.94
C HIS A 335 19.33 -4.83 3.46
N ILE A 336 18.77 -5.73 2.65
CA ILE A 336 18.55 -7.12 3.04
C ILE A 336 19.84 -7.92 2.75
N PRO A 337 20.44 -8.58 3.76
CA PRO A 337 21.54 -9.50 3.53
C PRO A 337 21.07 -10.64 2.63
N GLY A 338 21.82 -10.90 1.55
CA GLY A 338 21.54 -11.99 0.61
C GLY A 338 21.85 -13.37 1.15
#